data_AF-A0A8C6VGR0-F1
#
_entry.id   AF-A0A8C6VGR0-F1
#
_cell.length_a   1.000
_cell.length_b   1.000
_cell.length_c   1.000
_cell.angle_alpha   90.00
_cell.angle_beta   90.00
_cell.angle_gamma   90.00
#
_symmetry.space_group_name_H-M   'P 1'
#
loop_
_entity.id
_entity.type
_entity.pdbx_description
1 polymer ?
#
loop_
_entity_poly.entity_id
_entity_poly.type
_entity_poly.pdbx_seq_one_letter_code
_entity_poly.pdbx_strand_id
1 'polypeptide(L)'
;MASHEDVDTTMLRRALFNYVHCMFGIRYDDYDYGEVNQLLERNLKIYIKTVTCYPERTTKRMYDSYWRQFKHSEKVHVNLLLMEARMQAELLYAFRAITRHLT
;
A
#
# COMPACT_ATOMS: atom_id res chain seq x y z
N MET A 1 -4.11 -9.18 14.30
CA MET A 1 -4.25 -9.18 12.83
C MET A 1 -5.69 -9.35 12.38
N ALA A 2 -6.53 -10.04 13.16
CA ALA A 2 -7.98 -9.84 13.18
C ALA A 2 -8.46 -10.15 14.60
N SER A 3 -8.88 -11.39 14.85
CA SER A 3 -9.10 -11.96 16.19
C SER A 3 -7.82 -12.53 16.83
N HIS A 4 -6.75 -12.72 16.06
CA HIS A 4 -5.48 -13.26 16.55
C HIS A 4 -4.52 -12.17 17.04
N GLU A 5 -3.89 -12.43 18.19
CA GLU A 5 -2.86 -11.62 18.85
C GLU A 5 -1.46 -12.21 18.58
N ASP A 6 -0.41 -11.39 18.75
CA ASP A 6 1.01 -11.77 18.62
C ASP A 6 1.43 -12.43 17.30
N VAL A 7 0.78 -12.05 16.19
CA VAL A 7 1.16 -12.46 14.83
C VAL A 7 2.14 -11.44 14.24
N ASP A 8 3.28 -11.91 13.73
CA ASP A 8 4.18 -11.06 12.94
C ASP A 8 3.53 -10.68 11.60
N THR A 9 3.27 -9.38 11.44
CA THR A 9 2.61 -8.80 10.26
C THR A 9 3.58 -8.17 9.28
N THR A 10 4.90 -8.29 9.50
CA THR A 10 5.94 -7.59 8.73
C THR A 10 5.86 -7.88 7.24
N MET A 11 5.63 -9.14 6.85
CA MET A 11 5.46 -9.53 5.45
C MET A 11 4.25 -8.85 4.79
N LEU A 12 3.10 -8.82 5.47
CA LEU A 12 1.93 -8.14 4.93
C LEU A 12 2.15 -6.63 4.79
N ARG A 13 2.73 -5.99 5.82
CA ARG A 13 3.00 -4.55 5.80
C ARG A 13 4.00 -4.19 4.69
N ARG A 14 5.03 -5.01 4.48
CA ARG A 14 5.99 -4.85 3.38
C ARG A 14 5.31 -5.04 2.02
N ALA A 15 4.44 -6.03 1.87
CA ALA A 15 3.68 -6.24 0.63
C ALA A 15 2.76 -5.07 0.29
N LEU A 16 2.06 -4.50 1.28
CA LEU A 16 1.24 -3.29 1.10
C LEU A 16 2.08 -2.10 0.61
N PHE A 17 3.20 -1.83 1.29
CA PHE A 17 4.09 -0.72 0.99
C PHE A 17 4.72 -0.86 -0.41
N ASN A 18 5.28 -2.03 -0.71
CA ASN A 18 5.91 -2.34 -1.99
C ASN A 18 4.90 -2.36 -3.14
N TYR A 19 3.65 -2.75 -2.90
CA TYR A 19 2.60 -2.69 -3.90
C TYR A 19 2.29 -1.24 -4.31
N VAL A 20 2.23 -0.30 -3.35
CA VAL A 20 2.09 1.13 -3.66
C VAL A 20 3.27 1.62 -4.46
N HIS A 21 4.50 1.41 -3.99
CA HIS A 21 5.70 1.81 -4.72
C HIS A 21 5.75 1.24 -6.15
N CYS A 22 5.35 -0.02 -6.34
CA CYS A 22 5.26 -0.63 -7.66
C CYS A 22 4.25 0.07 -8.57
N MET A 23 3.11 0.54 -8.04
CA MET A 23 2.15 1.33 -8.82
C MET A 23 2.72 2.68 -9.27
N PHE A 24 3.62 3.27 -8.47
CA PHE A 24 4.36 4.48 -8.80
C PHE A 24 5.67 4.20 -9.57
N GLY A 25 5.91 2.95 -10.02
CA GLY A 25 7.06 2.58 -10.85
C GLY A 25 8.38 2.35 -10.10
N ILE A 26 8.36 2.28 -8.76
CA ILE A 26 9.53 1.96 -7.94
C ILE A 26 9.54 0.45 -7.67
N ARG A 27 10.63 -0.22 -8.07
CA ARG A 27 10.81 -1.66 -7.88
C ARG A 27 12.00 -1.93 -6.96
N TYR A 28 11.78 -2.78 -5.96
CA TYR A 28 12.83 -3.28 -5.08
C TYR A 28 13.39 -4.59 -5.64
N ASP A 29 14.70 -4.64 -5.90
CA ASP A 29 15.33 -5.80 -6.55
C ASP A 29 15.44 -7.03 -5.63
N ASP A 30 15.41 -6.83 -4.31
CA ASP A 30 15.47 -7.88 -3.29
C ASP A 30 14.09 -8.42 -2.87
N TYR A 31 13.01 -7.99 -3.54
CA TYR A 31 11.64 -8.31 -3.15
C TYR A 31 10.93 -9.19 -4.18
N ASP A 32 10.38 -10.33 -3.75
CA ASP A 32 9.54 -11.18 -4.60
C ASP A 32 8.11 -10.61 -4.71
N TYR A 33 7.82 -9.97 -5.85
CA TYR A 33 6.48 -9.45 -6.13
C TYR A 33 5.40 -10.53 -6.32
N GLY A 34 5.77 -11.81 -6.37
CA GLY A 34 4.84 -12.94 -6.22
C GLY A 34 4.09 -12.90 -4.89
N GLU A 35 4.74 -12.44 -3.81
CA GLU A 35 4.15 -12.32 -2.47
C GLU A 35 2.93 -11.39 -2.44
N VAL A 36 2.94 -10.33 -3.25
CA VAL A 36 1.81 -9.39 -3.37
C VAL A 36 0.56 -10.10 -3.87
N ASN A 37 0.69 -11.12 -4.72
CA ASN A 37 -0.43 -11.92 -5.19
C ASN A 37 -0.92 -12.93 -4.17
N GLN A 38 -0.03 -13.42 -3.30
CA GLN A 38 -0.38 -14.36 -2.24
C GLN A 38 -1.03 -13.65 -1.04
N LEU A 39 -0.54 -12.47 -0.66
CA LEU A 39 -0.93 -11.78 0.57
C LEU A 39 -2.06 -10.76 0.39
N LEU A 40 -2.17 -10.12 -0.78
CA LEU A 40 -3.16 -9.07 -1.02
C LEU A 40 -4.30 -9.59 -1.91
N GLU A 41 -5.49 -9.71 -1.31
CA GLU A 41 -6.70 -10.10 -2.04
C GLU A 41 -7.10 -9.05 -3.09
N ARG A 42 -7.90 -9.47 -4.08
CA ARG A 42 -8.30 -8.63 -5.21
C ARG A 42 -9.02 -7.35 -4.79
N ASN A 43 -9.97 -7.43 -3.86
CA ASN A 43 -10.74 -6.26 -3.40
C ASN A 43 -9.86 -5.26 -2.66
N LEU A 44 -8.89 -5.75 -1.88
CA LEU A 44 -7.90 -4.92 -1.22
C LEU A 44 -7.02 -4.20 -2.25
N LYS A 45 -6.55 -4.89 -3.30
CA LYS A 45 -5.77 -4.25 -4.39
C LYS A 45 -6.55 -3.14 -5.08
N ILE A 46 -7.83 -3.37 -5.37
CA ILE A 46 -8.72 -2.36 -5.97
C ILE A 46 -8.85 -1.16 -5.01
N TYR A 47 -9.11 -1.41 -3.72
CA TYR A 47 -9.20 -0.34 -2.72
C TYR A 47 -7.90 0.47 -2.63
N ILE A 48 -6.75 -0.21 -2.51
CA ILE A 48 -5.43 0.41 -2.43
C ILE A 48 -5.19 1.31 -3.65
N LYS A 49 -5.35 0.77 -4.86
CA LYS A 49 -5.17 1.53 -6.11
C LYS A 49 -6.08 2.74 -6.18
N THR A 50 -7.34 2.60 -5.76
CA THR A 50 -8.28 3.72 -5.74
C THR A 50 -7.87 4.78 -4.74
N VAL A 51 -7.56 4.44 -3.49
CA VAL A 51 -7.16 5.44 -2.48
C VAL A 51 -5.84 6.13 -2.83
N THR A 52 -4.88 5.41 -3.42
CA THR A 52 -3.58 6.00 -3.75
C THR A 52 -3.59 6.81 -5.04
N CYS A 53 -4.37 6.42 -6.05
CA CYS A 53 -4.32 7.04 -7.38
C CYS A 53 -5.56 7.88 -7.74
N TYR A 54 -6.73 7.55 -7.19
CA TYR A 54 -8.02 8.20 -7.48
C TYR A 54 -8.87 8.32 -6.20
N PRO A 55 -8.35 8.96 -5.14
CA PRO A 55 -8.99 8.97 -3.82
C PRO A 55 -10.43 9.48 -3.84
N GLU A 56 -10.76 10.40 -4.76
CA GLU A 56 -12.09 10.95 -4.99
C GLU A 56 -13.14 9.91 -5.40
N ARG A 57 -12.70 8.73 -5.88
CA ARG A 57 -13.58 7.62 -6.29
C ARG A 57 -13.77 6.58 -5.19
N THR A 58 -13.23 6.80 -4.00
CA THR A 58 -13.36 5.87 -2.88
C THR A 58 -14.80 5.83 -2.38
N THR A 59 -15.37 4.64 -2.27
CA THR A 59 -16.75 4.45 -1.79
C THR A 59 -16.79 3.58 -0.54
N LYS A 60 -17.82 3.77 0.29
CA LYS A 60 -18.07 2.92 1.46
C LYS A 60 -18.17 1.43 1.08
N ARG A 61 -18.82 1.13 -0.05
CA ARG A 61 -18.91 -0.25 -0.57
C ARG A 61 -17.53 -0.88 -0.80
N MET A 62 -16.58 -0.11 -1.33
CA MET A 62 -15.21 -0.60 -1.50
C MET A 62 -14.55 -0.87 -0.15
N TYR A 63 -14.68 0.07 0.80
CA TYR A 63 -14.15 -0.07 2.16
C TYR A 63 -14.70 -1.32 2.88
N ASP A 64 -15.99 -1.60 2.74
CA ASP A 64 -16.64 -2.77 3.36
C ASP A 64 -16.32 -4.10 2.63
N SER A 65 -15.87 -4.04 1.37
CA SER A 65 -15.70 -5.22 0.51
C SER A 65 -14.45 -6.06 0.77
N TYR A 66 -13.40 -5.48 1.37
CA TYR A 66 -12.15 -6.14 1.68
C TYR A 66 -12.00 -6.37 3.19
N TRP A 67 -11.25 -7.41 3.57
CA TRP A 67 -10.90 -7.73 4.96
C TRP A 67 -12.08 -7.64 5.93
N ARG A 68 -13.17 -8.34 5.60
CA ARG A 68 -14.45 -8.24 6.34
C ARG A 68 -14.36 -8.65 7.81
N GLN A 69 -13.39 -9.48 8.15
CA GLN A 69 -13.15 -9.97 9.51
C GLN A 69 -12.14 -9.11 10.30
N PHE A 70 -11.51 -8.13 9.65
CA PHE A 70 -10.50 -7.27 10.27
C PHE A 70 -11.17 -6.09 10.98
N LYS A 71 -10.51 -5.59 12.02
CA LYS A 71 -10.99 -4.44 12.79
C LYS A 71 -10.87 -3.17 11.96
N HIS A 72 -11.75 -2.20 12.22
CA HIS A 72 -11.67 -0.88 11.58
C HIS A 72 -10.32 -0.18 11.86
N SER A 73 -9.75 -0.38 13.04
CA SER A 73 -8.41 0.13 13.38
C SER A 73 -7.33 -0.41 12.44
N GLU A 74 -7.40 -1.68 12.05
CA GLU A 74 -6.47 -2.31 11.10
C GLU A 74 -6.66 -1.74 9.69
N LYS A 75 -7.90 -1.46 9.28
CA LYS A 75 -8.18 -0.76 8.01
C LYS A 75 -7.62 0.66 8.00
N VAL A 76 -7.74 1.40 9.10
CA VAL A 76 -7.11 2.73 9.24
C VAL A 76 -5.58 2.61 9.19
N HIS A 77 -5.02 1.60 9.87
CA HIS A 77 -3.57 1.33 9.83
C HIS A 77 -3.06 1.08 8.40
N VAL A 78 -3.81 0.36 7.56
CA VAL A 78 -3.46 0.24 6.14
C VAL A 78 -3.40 1.61 5.48
N ASN A 79 -4.41 2.47 5.67
CA ASN A 79 -4.41 3.81 5.04
C ASN A 79 -3.19 4.65 5.45
N LEU A 80 -2.71 4.54 6.69
CA LEU A 80 -1.46 5.19 7.11
C LEU A 80 -0.27 4.70 6.28
N LEU A 81 -0.11 3.39 6.11
CA LEU A 81 0.96 2.81 5.30
C LEU A 81 0.88 3.24 3.83
N LEU A 82 -0.33 3.28 3.26
CA LEU A 82 -0.54 3.68 1.86
C LEU A 82 -0.19 5.15 1.64
N MET A 83 -0.56 6.03 2.57
CA MET A 83 -0.28 7.47 2.50
C MET A 83 1.22 7.73 2.58
N GLU A 84 1.92 7.11 3.53
CA GLU A 84 3.37 7.26 3.68
C GLU A 84 4.13 6.71 2.46
N ALA A 85 3.74 5.53 1.95
CA ALA A 85 4.35 4.96 0.75
C ALA A 85 4.16 5.86 -0.48
N ARG A 86 2.95 6.41 -0.66
CA ARG A 86 2.66 7.35 -1.74
C ARG A 86 3.52 8.61 -1.63
N MET A 87 3.53 9.24 -0.46
CA MET A 87 4.31 10.47 -0.22
C MET A 87 5.80 10.22 -0.45
N GLN A 88 6.34 9.10 0.05
CA GLN A 88 7.75 8.75 -0.16
C GLN A 88 8.07 8.58 -1.65
N ALA A 89 7.24 7.87 -2.41
CA ALA A 89 7.46 7.70 -3.85
C ALA A 89 7.47 9.04 -4.61
N GLU A 90 6.49 9.90 -4.35
CA GLU A 90 6.39 11.23 -4.97
C GLU A 90 7.60 12.12 -4.63
N LEU A 91 8.00 12.15 -3.36
CA LEU A 91 9.18 12.90 -2.90
C LEU A 91 10.48 12.38 -3.52
N LEU A 92 10.66 11.06 -3.62
CA LEU A 92 11.84 10.47 -4.24
C LEU A 92 12.00 10.91 -5.70
N TYR A 93 10.90 10.93 -6.46
CA TYR A 93 10.95 11.42 -7.85
C TYR A 93 11.27 12.92 -7.92
N ALA A 94 10.66 13.74 -7.06
CA ALA A 94 10.93 15.17 -7.00
C ALA A 94 12.40 15.46 -6.63
N PHE A 95 12.91 14.82 -5.58
CA PHE A 95 14.30 15.00 -5.15
C PHE A 95 15.29 14.49 -6.20
N ARG A 96 15.03 13.36 -6.84
CA ARG A 96 15.87 12.88 -7.96
C ARG A 96 15.94 13.89 -9.09
N ALA A 97 14.84 14.57 -9.42
CA ALA A 97 14.83 15.62 -10.43
C ALA A 97 15.66 16.84 -10.00
N ILE A 98 15.55 17.26 -8.73
CA ILE A 98 16.38 18.33 -8.16
C ILE A 98 17.86 17.97 -8.22
N THR A 99 18.24 16.76 -7.78
CA THR A 99 19.64 16.31 -7.82
C THR A 99 20.19 16.35 -9.25
N ARG A 100 19.45 15.82 -10.24
CA ARG A 100 19.84 15.86 -11.66
C ARG A 100 19.92 17.25 -12.28
N HIS A 101 19.27 18.24 -11.68
CA HIS A 101 19.38 19.61 -12.13
C HIS A 101 20.61 20.30 -11.53
N LEU A 102 20.98 19.93 -10.30
CA LEU A 102 22.11 20.49 -9.57
C LEU A 102 23.46 19.83 -9.94
N THR A 103 23.45 18.59 -10.40
CA THR A 103 24.62 17.83 -10.90
C THR A 103 24.37 17.32 -12.31
#